data_AF-A0A9J7LKL0-F1
#
_entry.id   AF-A0A9J7LKL0-F1
#
_cell.length_a   1.000
_cell.length_b   1.000
_cell.length_c   1.000
_cell.angle_alpha   90.00
_cell.angle_beta   90.00
_cell.angle_gamma   90.00
#
_symmetry.space_group_name_H-M   'P 1'
#
loop_
_entity.id
_entity.type
_entity.pdbx_description
1 polymer ?
#
loop_
_entity_poly.entity_id
_entity_poly.type
_entity_poly.pdbx_seq_one_letter_code
_entity_poly.pdbx_strand_id
1 'polypeptide(L)'
;MNSAAEIQAVSEPDVYTSVFAFLQSHDFDLTPAAEEETIMVLRCSTILLNFYFLTNDSSRQVICYKPRSCALFIADLLQRAVPSAKTIFLYRNLPGFFDSWASVMFSGSYWRYYISTALKIDVFYDIPNYTQMEPSLKQRHGNK
;
A
#
# COMPACT_ATOMS: atom_id res chain seq x y z
N MET A 1 28.93 -13.77 17.81
CA MET A 1 27.59 -14.37 17.65
C MET A 1 26.73 -13.33 16.96
N ASN A 2 26.27 -13.58 15.72
CA ASN A 2 25.34 -12.69 15.03
C ASN A 2 23.96 -12.89 15.67
N SER A 3 23.59 -12.05 16.65
CA SER A 3 22.19 -11.97 17.04
C SER A 3 21.42 -11.47 15.83
N ALA A 4 20.39 -12.20 15.39
CA ALA A 4 19.48 -11.70 14.39
C ALA A 4 18.98 -10.32 14.85
N ALA A 5 19.05 -9.31 13.97
CA ALA A 5 18.54 -7.99 14.31
C ALA A 5 17.06 -8.12 14.69
N GLU A 6 16.66 -7.61 15.86
CA GLU A 6 15.26 -7.60 16.25
C GLU A 6 14.47 -6.67 15.33
N ILE A 7 13.32 -7.16 14.85
CA ILE A 7 12.48 -6.45 13.88
C ILE A 7 11.27 -5.88 14.60
N GLN A 8 11.06 -4.58 14.48
CA GLN A 8 9.81 -3.92 14.82
C GLN A 8 8.82 -4.09 13.66
N ALA A 9 7.80 -4.93 13.81
CA ALA A 9 6.67 -4.97 12.89
C ALA A 9 5.63 -3.91 13.28
N VAL A 10 5.16 -3.12 12.32
CA VAL A 10 4.12 -2.09 12.53
C VAL A 10 3.01 -2.34 11.52
N SER A 11 1.81 -2.63 12.03
CA SER A 11 0.65 -2.91 11.20
C SER A 11 -0.13 -1.62 10.92
N GLU A 12 -0.40 -1.40 9.64
CA GLU A 12 -1.35 -0.43 9.09
C GLU A 12 -1.27 1.00 9.66
N PRO A 13 -0.11 1.68 9.57
CA PRO A 13 -0.06 3.10 9.94
C PRO A 13 -1.00 3.93 9.08
N ASP A 14 -1.92 4.65 9.72
CA ASP A 14 -3.00 5.36 9.04
C ASP A 14 -2.51 6.44 8.07
N VAL A 15 -1.32 7.01 8.31
CA VAL A 15 -0.73 8.05 7.44
C VAL A 15 -0.64 7.61 5.97
N TYR A 16 -0.33 6.34 5.72
CA TYR A 16 -0.24 5.81 4.36
C TYR A 16 -1.64 5.67 3.72
N THR A 17 -2.66 5.35 4.53
CA THR A 17 -4.05 5.33 4.06
C THR A 17 -4.57 6.75 3.79
N SER A 18 -4.20 7.73 4.62
CA SER A 18 -4.57 9.14 4.41
C SER A 18 -3.97 9.71 3.13
N VAL A 19 -2.70 9.41 2.83
CA VAL A 19 -2.08 9.83 1.57
C VAL A 19 -2.75 9.17 0.37
N PHE A 20 -3.10 7.88 0.46
CA PHE A 20 -3.90 7.22 -0.56
C PHE A 20 -5.26 7.91 -0.78
N ALA A 21 -5.98 8.23 0.29
CA ALA A 21 -7.27 8.91 0.19
C ALA A 21 -7.14 10.30 -0.44
N PHE A 22 -6.05 11.01 -0.13
CA PHE A 22 -5.71 12.29 -0.77
C PHE A 22 -5.45 12.11 -2.28
N LEU A 23 -4.67 11.11 -2.71
CA LEU A 23 -4.48 10.85 -4.13
C LEU A 23 -5.81 10.50 -4.82
N GLN A 24 -6.64 9.68 -4.15
CA GLN A 24 -7.92 9.27 -4.68
C GLN A 24 -8.88 10.46 -4.88
N SER A 25 -8.85 11.46 -3.98
CA SER A 25 -9.67 12.67 -4.14
C SER A 25 -9.19 13.61 -5.26
N HIS A 26 -8.03 13.31 -5.86
CA HIS A 26 -7.44 14.05 -6.98
C HIS A 26 -7.31 13.17 -8.23
N ASP A 27 -8.10 12.09 -8.33
CA ASP A 27 -8.08 11.16 -9.46
C ASP A 27 -6.68 10.58 -9.78
N PHE A 28 -5.81 10.49 -8.77
CA PHE A 28 -4.41 10.08 -8.90
C PHE A 28 -3.55 10.97 -9.81
N ASP A 29 -4.04 12.16 -10.17
CA ASP A 29 -3.31 13.14 -10.97
C ASP A 29 -2.82 14.28 -10.07
N LEU A 30 -1.53 14.24 -9.73
CA LEU A 30 -0.89 15.26 -8.92
C LEU A 30 -0.06 16.20 -9.81
N THR A 31 -0.20 17.50 -9.58
CA THR A 31 0.77 18.45 -10.13
C THR A 31 2.17 18.13 -9.59
N PRO A 32 3.25 18.45 -10.33
CA PRO A 32 4.61 18.18 -9.87
C PRO A 32 4.92 18.75 -8.47
N ALA A 33 4.36 19.92 -8.14
CA ALA A 33 4.51 20.53 -6.83
C ALA A 33 3.77 19.72 -5.73
N ALA A 34 2.52 19.32 -5.98
CA ALA A 34 1.74 18.51 -5.04
C ALA A 34 2.37 17.12 -4.82
N GLU A 35 2.97 16.55 -5.86
CA GLU A 35 3.71 15.29 -5.77
C GLU A 35 4.94 15.42 -4.86
N GLU A 36 5.73 16.48 -5.03
CA GLU A 36 6.89 16.76 -4.18
C GLU A 36 6.49 16.99 -2.71
N GLU A 37 5.43 17.75 -2.47
CA GLU A 37 4.87 17.95 -1.13
C GLU A 37 4.40 16.62 -0.52
N THR A 38 3.73 15.78 -1.30
CA THR A 38 3.27 14.45 -0.86
C THR A 38 4.45 13.56 -0.46
N ILE A 39 5.52 13.56 -1.26
CA ILE A 39 6.76 12.83 -0.96
C ILE A 39 7.39 13.35 0.33
N MET A 40 7.42 14.66 0.53
CA MET A 40 7.92 15.28 1.75
C MET A 40 7.10 14.86 2.97
N VAL A 41 5.76 14.87 2.88
CA VAL A 41 4.86 14.41 3.93
C VAL A 41 5.13 12.95 4.29
N LEU A 42 5.24 12.07 3.28
CA LEU A 42 5.55 10.65 3.50
C LEU A 42 6.92 10.45 4.18
N ARG A 43 7.93 11.23 3.77
CA ARG A 43 9.27 11.17 4.35
C ARG A 43 9.26 11.62 5.81
N CYS A 44 8.71 12.79 6.10
CA CYS A 44 8.61 13.32 7.46
C CYS A 44 7.82 12.39 8.37
N SER A 45 6.69 11.86 7.89
CA SER A 45 5.86 10.91 8.64
C SER A 45 6.62 9.63 8.97
N THR A 46 7.37 9.08 8.01
CA THR A 46 8.16 7.86 8.24
C THR A 46 9.33 8.12 9.20
N ILE A 47 9.99 9.27 9.12
CA ILE A 47 11.04 9.68 10.08
C ILE A 47 10.46 9.77 11.49
N LEU A 48 9.30 10.42 11.65
CA LEU A 48 8.66 10.56 12.96
C LEU A 48 8.23 9.21 13.54
N LEU A 49 7.66 8.32 12.72
CA LEU A 49 7.33 6.95 13.14
C LEU A 49 8.59 6.18 13.56
N ASN A 50 9.65 6.23 12.74
CA ASN A 50 10.92 5.58 13.06
C ASN A 50 11.51 6.11 14.36
N PHE A 51 11.52 7.44 14.55
CA PHE A 51 11.99 8.07 15.77
C PHE A 51 11.21 7.58 16.99
N TYR A 52 9.88 7.54 16.90
CA TYR A 52 9.03 7.04 17.98
C TYR A 52 9.38 5.59 18.36
N PHE A 53 9.47 4.68 17.39
CA PHE A 53 9.76 3.27 17.68
C PHE A 53 11.18 3.05 18.20
N LEU A 54 12.19 3.69 17.59
CA LEU A 54 13.59 3.55 17.99
C LEU A 54 13.91 4.20 19.34
N THR A 55 13.17 5.25 19.72
CA THR A 55 13.31 5.88 21.05
C THR A 55 12.71 5.02 22.14
N ASN A 56 11.60 4.33 21.86
CA ASN A 56 10.94 3.45 22.82
C ASN A 56 11.67 2.11 22.99
N ASP A 57 12.26 1.58 21.91
CA ASP A 57 13.02 0.33 21.94
C ASP A 57 14.19 0.38 20.95
N SER A 58 15.39 0.61 21.47
CA SER A 58 16.61 0.76 20.68
C SER A 58 17.25 -0.57 20.27
N SER A 59 16.76 -1.72 20.77
CA SER A 59 17.24 -3.04 20.30
C SER A 59 16.74 -3.37 18.89
N ARG A 60 15.60 -2.77 18.48
CA ARG A 60 14.93 -3.02 17.21
C ARG A 60 15.52 -2.17 16.10
N GLN A 61 16.61 -2.66 15.50
CA GLN A 61 17.35 -1.93 14.47
C GLN A 61 16.63 -1.87 13.11
N VAL A 62 15.62 -2.71 12.88
CA VAL A 62 14.88 -2.79 11.62
C VAL A 62 13.39 -2.61 11.88
N ILE A 63 12.74 -1.72 11.13
CA ILE A 63 11.30 -1.51 11.19
C ILE A 63 10.67 -2.00 9.89
N CYS A 64 9.65 -2.85 9.99
CA CYS A 64 8.84 -3.34 8.89
C CYS A 64 7.43 -2.78 9.00
N TYR A 65 7.08 -1.90 8.07
CA TYR A 65 5.72 -1.37 7.95
C TYR A 65 4.90 -2.26 7.02
N LYS A 66 3.78 -2.78 7.52
CA LYS A 66 2.75 -3.44 6.72
C LYS A 66 1.58 -2.47 6.52
N PRO A 67 1.54 -1.68 5.44
CA PRO A 67 0.39 -0.81 5.19
C PRO A 67 -0.83 -1.62 4.72
N ARG A 68 -1.98 -0.95 4.59
CA ARG A 68 -3.19 -1.51 3.99
C ARG A 68 -2.99 -1.76 2.49
N SER A 69 -3.82 -2.60 1.88
CA SER A 69 -3.72 -2.97 0.46
C SER A 69 -3.77 -1.76 -0.49
N CYS A 70 -4.49 -0.70 -0.12
CA CYS A 70 -4.55 0.55 -0.88
C CYS A 70 -3.20 1.28 -1.00
N ALA A 71 -2.23 0.99 -0.12
CA ALA A 71 -0.92 1.61 -0.20
C ALA A 71 -0.11 1.17 -1.42
N LEU A 72 -0.54 0.10 -2.12
CA LEU A 72 0.01 -0.28 -3.42
C LEU A 72 -0.02 0.89 -4.42
N PHE A 73 -1.08 1.71 -4.39
CA PHE A 73 -1.25 2.86 -5.29
C PHE A 73 -0.35 4.05 -4.97
N ILE A 74 0.31 4.06 -3.81
CA ILE A 74 1.28 5.09 -3.42
C ILE A 74 2.70 4.53 -3.29
N ALA A 75 2.95 3.30 -3.76
CA ALA A 75 4.21 2.60 -3.56
C ALA A 75 5.41 3.35 -4.18
N ASP A 76 5.24 3.95 -5.36
CA ASP A 76 6.29 4.76 -6.00
C ASP A 76 6.64 6.00 -5.17
N LEU A 77 5.62 6.74 -4.72
CA LEU A 77 5.81 7.92 -3.87
C LEU A 77 6.51 7.54 -2.56
N LEU A 78 6.13 6.41 -1.95
CA LEU A 78 6.75 5.91 -0.72
C LEU A 78 8.21 5.50 -0.94
N GLN A 79 8.52 4.82 -2.05
CA GLN A 79 9.88 4.45 -2.41
C GLN A 79 10.77 5.68 -2.64
N ARG A 80 10.23 6.75 -3.23
CA ARG A 80 10.94 8.03 -3.41
C ARG A 80 11.08 8.81 -2.11
N ALA A 81 10.09 8.72 -1.23
CA ALA A 81 10.15 9.33 0.11
C ALA A 81 11.23 8.70 0.98
N VAL A 82 11.39 7.37 0.92
CA VAL A 82 12.36 6.61 1.71
C VAL A 82 13.17 5.65 0.80
N PRO A 83 14.18 6.17 0.06
CA PRO A 83 14.91 5.38 -0.94
C PRO A 83 15.68 4.18 -0.36
N SER A 84 16.04 4.22 0.92
CA SER A 84 16.72 3.13 1.61
C SER A 84 15.80 1.98 2.02
N ALA A 85 14.48 2.19 2.00
CA ALA A 85 13.51 1.16 2.34
C ALA A 85 13.43 0.10 1.24
N LYS A 86 13.23 -1.15 1.66
CA LYS A 86 12.97 -2.28 0.75
C LYS A 86 11.48 -2.56 0.74
N THR A 87 10.92 -2.63 -0.46
CA THR A 87 9.50 -2.91 -0.67
C THR A 87 9.27 -4.39 -0.93
N ILE A 88 8.32 -5.00 -0.22
CA ILE A 88 7.93 -6.41 -0.40
C ILE A 88 6.48 -6.42 -0.90
N PHE A 89 6.28 -6.89 -2.13
CA PHE A 89 4.94 -7.08 -2.70
C PHE A 89 4.44 -8.49 -2.39
N LEU A 90 3.27 -8.57 -1.75
CA LEU A 90 2.61 -9.83 -1.44
C LEU A 90 1.48 -10.07 -2.44
N TYR A 91 1.61 -11.13 -3.23
CA TYR A 91 0.61 -11.52 -4.22
C TYR A 91 -0.24 -12.67 -3.69
N ARG A 92 -1.54 -12.64 -4.02
CA ARG A 92 -2.50 -13.70 -3.72
C ARG A 92 -3.36 -13.95 -4.94
N ASN A 93 -3.81 -15.19 -5.14
CA ASN A 93 -4.75 -15.50 -6.19
C ASN A 93 -6.08 -14.74 -5.97
N LEU A 94 -6.61 -14.14 -7.03
CA LEU A 94 -7.82 -13.31 -6.96
C LEU A 94 -9.03 -14.05 -6.34
N PRO A 95 -9.34 -15.30 -6.72
CA PRO A 95 -10.48 -16.01 -6.11
C PRO A 95 -10.30 -16.20 -4.59
N GLY A 96 -9.11 -16.63 -4.16
CA GLY A 96 -8.84 -16.83 -2.74
C GLY A 96 -8.83 -15.53 -1.95
N PHE A 97 -8.41 -14.43 -2.55
CA PHE A 97 -8.55 -13.10 -1.95
C PHE A 97 -10.03 -12.72 -1.80
N PHE A 98 -10.82 -12.88 -2.87
CA PHE A 98 -12.23 -12.50 -2.88
C PHE A 98 -13.06 -13.30 -1.87
N ASP A 99 -12.89 -14.62 -1.81
CA ASP A 99 -13.56 -15.47 -0.83
C ASP A 99 -13.25 -15.04 0.61
N SER A 100 -11.96 -14.75 0.88
CA SER A 100 -11.49 -14.27 2.18
C SER A 100 -12.03 -12.88 2.52
N TRP A 101 -12.14 -11.98 1.54
CA TRP A 101 -12.69 -10.64 1.74
C TRP A 101 -14.21 -10.69 1.96
N ALA A 102 -14.93 -11.45 1.13
CA ALA A 102 -16.37 -11.63 1.21
C ALA A 102 -16.79 -12.29 2.53
N SER A 103 -16.07 -13.32 2.99
CA SER A 103 -16.36 -13.97 4.28
C SER A 103 -16.23 -13.01 5.47
N VAL A 104 -15.26 -12.08 5.44
CA VAL A 104 -15.10 -11.05 6.47
C VAL A 104 -16.18 -9.96 6.35
N MET A 105 -16.41 -9.44 5.16
CA MET A 105 -17.39 -8.37 4.89
C MET A 105 -18.84 -8.79 5.17
N PHE A 106 -19.17 -10.06 4.91
CA PHE A 106 -20.49 -10.63 5.14
C PHE A 106 -20.55 -11.48 6.41
N SER A 107 -19.56 -11.35 7.31
CA SER A 107 -19.59 -12.01 8.60
C SER A 107 -20.88 -11.61 9.34
N GLY A 108 -21.73 -12.60 9.63
CA GLY A 108 -23.08 -12.39 10.21
C GLY A 108 -24.26 -12.48 9.24
N SER A 109 -24.04 -12.60 7.92
CA SER A 109 -25.12 -12.83 6.94
C SER A 109 -24.74 -13.85 5.87
N TYR A 110 -24.96 -15.13 6.20
CA TYR A 110 -24.68 -16.27 5.31
C TYR A 110 -25.30 -16.12 3.92
N TRP A 111 -26.53 -15.58 3.84
CA TRP A 111 -27.22 -15.38 2.57
C TRP A 111 -26.55 -14.34 1.67
N ARG A 112 -26.00 -13.26 2.24
CA ARG A 112 -25.23 -12.26 1.46
C ARG A 112 -23.94 -12.86 0.93
N TYR A 113 -23.21 -13.59 1.78
CA TYR A 113 -22.02 -14.33 1.37
C TYR A 113 -22.32 -15.33 0.25
N TYR A 114 -23.38 -16.12 0.39
CA TYR A 114 -23.79 -17.12 -0.59
C TYR A 114 -24.20 -16.48 -1.92
N ILE A 115 -25.00 -15.41 -1.93
CA ILE A 115 -25.40 -14.74 -3.18
C ILE A 115 -24.17 -14.14 -3.89
N SER A 116 -23.24 -13.52 -3.15
CA SER A 116 -22.05 -12.92 -3.74
C SER A 116 -21.06 -13.95 -4.30
N THR A 117 -20.89 -15.10 -3.65
CA THR A 117 -19.92 -16.14 -4.07
C THR A 117 -20.53 -17.21 -4.99
N ALA A 118 -21.79 -17.63 -4.79
CA ALA A 118 -22.44 -18.68 -5.60
C ALA A 118 -22.75 -18.22 -7.03
N LEU A 119 -22.95 -16.91 -7.25
CA LEU A 119 -23.13 -16.35 -8.58
C LEU A 119 -21.82 -16.25 -9.38
N LYS A 120 -20.67 -16.62 -8.79
CA LYS A 120 -19.33 -16.45 -9.38
C LYS A 120 -19.12 -15.03 -9.94
N ILE A 121 -19.60 -14.02 -9.21
CA ILE A 121 -19.34 -12.61 -9.54
C ILE A 121 -17.84 -12.32 -9.49
N ASP A 122 -17.05 -13.22 -8.87
CA ASP A 122 -15.59 -13.32 -8.94
C ASP A 122 -15.03 -13.29 -10.38
N VAL A 123 -15.82 -13.68 -11.39
CA VAL A 123 -15.46 -13.59 -12.83
C VAL A 123 -15.70 -12.19 -13.42
N PHE A 124 -16.57 -11.39 -12.79
CA PHE A 124 -16.98 -10.05 -13.23
C PHE A 124 -16.38 -8.92 -12.40
N TYR A 125 -15.43 -9.20 -11.50
CA TYR A 125 -14.52 -8.16 -11.04
C TYR A 125 -13.63 -7.76 -12.21
N ASP A 126 -14.19 -6.88 -13.02
CA ASP A 126 -13.52 -6.02 -13.96
C ASP A 126 -12.28 -5.51 -13.23
N ILE A 127 -11.13 -6.03 -13.65
CA ILE A 127 -9.85 -5.44 -13.32
C ILE A 127 -10.02 -3.98 -13.76
N PRO A 128 -10.02 -2.98 -12.86
CA PRO A 128 -10.24 -1.59 -13.27
C PRO A 128 -9.28 -1.34 -14.42
N ASN A 129 -9.83 -1.03 -15.60
CA ASN A 129 -9.13 -0.95 -16.87
C ASN A 129 -7.68 -0.48 -16.68
N TYR A 130 -6.72 -1.42 -16.64
CA TYR A 130 -5.29 -1.10 -16.46
C TYR A 130 -4.78 -0.17 -17.57
N THR A 131 -5.54 -0.04 -18.65
CA THR A 131 -5.34 0.94 -19.74
C THR A 131 -5.40 2.40 -19.30
N GLN A 132 -5.87 2.74 -18.09
CA GLN A 132 -5.90 4.13 -17.59
C GLN A 132 -4.84 4.43 -16.50
N MET A 133 -4.13 3.43 -15.96
CA MET A 133 -3.12 3.66 -14.90
C MET A 133 -1.68 3.91 -15.41
N GLU A 134 -1.45 3.98 -16.73
CA GLU A 134 -0.15 4.39 -17.28
C GLU A 134 -0.20 5.78 -17.95
N PRO A 135 0.39 6.79 -17.29
CA PRO A 135 1.20 7.78 -17.99
C PRO A 135 2.71 7.64 -17.71
N SER A 136 3.14 6.94 -16.65
CA SER A 136 4.51 7.07 -16.12
C SER A 136 5.55 6.10 -16.71
N LEU A 137 5.15 5.06 -17.44
CA LEU A 137 6.08 4.09 -18.05
C LEU A 137 6.39 4.35 -19.53
N LYS A 138 5.77 5.37 -20.16
CA LYS A 138 5.90 5.59 -21.60
C LYS A 138 7.08 6.44 -22.09
N GLN A 139 7.84 7.14 -21.26
CA GLN A 139 8.97 7.95 -21.78
C GLN A 139 10.16 8.10 -20.81
N ARG A 140 11.05 7.10 -20.75
CA ARG A 140 12.49 7.31 -20.44
C ARG A 140 13.41 6.39 -21.24
N HIS A 141 13.08 6.17 -22.51
CA HIS A 141 14.03 5.67 -23.51
C HIS A 141 14.07 6.67 -24.67
N GLY A 142 15.11 7.50 -24.69
CA GLY A 142 15.41 8.43 -25.77
C GLY A 142 15.83 9.81 -25.28
N ASN A 143 17.08 9.97 -24.88
CA ASN A 143 18.04 10.78 -25.64
C ASN A 143 19.42 10.70 -24.99
N LYS A 144 20.33 10.07 -25.72
CA LYS A 144 21.75 10.45 -25.72
C LYS A 144 21.89 11.84 -26.35
#